data_AF-A0A519IDM3-F1
#
_entry.id   AF-A0A519IDM3-F1
#
_cell.length_a   1.000
_cell.length_b   1.000
_cell.length_c   1.000
_cell.angle_alpha   90.00
_cell.angle_beta   90.00
_cell.angle_gamma   90.00
#
_symmetry.space_group_name_H-M   'P 1'
#
loop_
_entity.id
_entity.type
_entity.pdbx_description
1 polymer ?
#
loop_
_entity_poly.entity_id
_entity_poly.type
_entity_poly.pdbx_seq_one_letter_code
_entity_poly.pdbx_strand_id
1 'polypeptide(L)'
;MAGRGGGAGAAGAERPRANRKLQRVRVSPGPGLGSTSPLNRDSLGMRRRRRYATMRPPLLEVPMARRSLLAPFLATLAALPLAASAAGFDSGNEAWSIPAGSGTLTWQSSGGNGGGWVQVEDIDGNTDILLTAPSAWLGNWTGFLGGTLSFDVKAVNDVSTDWAGFGEICISGPGGSLLLDAAAGQPSTAWTHYSVALTPAAGWTGGSLNAVLANVTSLTINGEFHSGPGEIVGFDNIAVTAVPEPESAALLLAGLGMLVGLRRKH
;
A
#
# COMPACT_ATOMS: atom_id res chain seq x y z
N MET A 1 16.47 -25.63 66.62
CA MET A 1 17.47 -24.54 66.55
C MET A 1 17.46 -24.05 65.11
N ALA A 2 16.74 -22.97 64.76
CA ALA A 2 17.10 -21.56 64.97
C ALA A 2 18.47 -21.23 64.35
N GLY A 3 18.67 -20.27 63.44
CA GLY A 3 17.86 -19.19 62.86
C GLY A 3 18.46 -18.75 61.51
N ARG A 4 17.67 -18.15 60.61
CA ARG A 4 17.53 -16.69 60.37
C ARG A 4 18.80 -15.95 59.91
N GLY A 5 18.70 -15.36 58.71
CA GLY A 5 18.88 -13.92 58.54
C GLY A 5 19.95 -13.46 57.55
N GLY A 6 19.57 -12.62 56.59
CA GLY A 6 20.49 -11.75 55.85
C GLY A 6 19.99 -11.34 54.48
N GLY A 7 19.16 -10.29 54.40
CA GLY A 7 18.77 -9.65 53.14
C GLY A 7 19.65 -8.46 52.77
N ALA A 8 19.59 -8.08 51.49
CA ALA A 8 19.78 -6.74 50.89
C ALA A 8 19.51 -6.91 49.38
N GLY A 9 18.70 -6.13 48.66
CA GLY A 9 18.22 -4.77 48.88
C GLY A 9 19.14 -3.74 48.21
N ALA A 10 19.01 -3.52 46.90
CA ALA A 10 19.40 -2.28 46.19
C ALA A 10 18.92 -2.36 44.72
N ALA A 11 17.93 -1.53 44.34
CA ALA A 11 18.11 -0.31 43.54
C ALA A 11 18.26 -0.63 42.04
N GLY A 12 17.27 -0.37 41.18
CA GLY A 12 16.63 0.93 41.01
C GLY A 12 17.50 1.80 40.09
N ALA A 13 17.53 1.48 38.79
CA ALA A 13 18.23 2.25 37.78
C ALA A 13 17.24 2.72 36.71
N GLU A 14 16.41 3.70 37.06
CA GLU A 14 15.79 4.57 36.06
C GLU A 14 16.89 5.34 35.34
N ARG A 15 16.97 5.21 34.01
CA ARG A 15 17.80 6.08 33.17
C ARG A 15 16.92 7.04 32.34
N PRO A 16 17.44 8.25 32.04
CA PRO A 16 16.61 9.42 31.79
C PRO A 16 16.17 9.55 30.34
N ARG A 17 14.90 9.98 30.16
CA ARG A 17 14.30 10.40 28.89
C ARG A 17 15.10 11.52 28.23
N ALA A 18 15.55 11.29 27.00
CA ALA A 18 16.21 12.29 26.18
C ALA A 18 15.19 13.32 25.64
N ASN A 19 15.27 14.54 26.18
CA ASN A 19 14.55 15.71 25.70
C ASN A 19 15.21 16.26 24.41
N ARG A 20 14.62 16.01 23.23
CA ARG A 20 15.07 16.64 21.98
C ARG A 20 14.34 17.96 21.74
N LYS A 21 15.07 19.06 21.96
CA LYS A 21 14.64 20.44 21.67
C LYS A 21 14.33 20.61 20.17
N LEU A 22 13.13 21.10 19.89
CA LEU A 22 12.68 21.61 18.60
C LEU A 22 13.46 22.89 18.25
N GLN A 23 14.22 22.89 17.15
CA GLN A 23 14.72 24.11 16.53
C GLN A 23 13.84 24.47 15.32
N ARG A 24 13.06 25.55 15.46
CA ARG A 24 12.37 26.23 14.36
C ARG A 24 13.39 26.93 13.47
N VAL A 25 13.42 26.60 12.19
CA VAL A 25 14.07 27.43 11.17
C VAL A 25 13.00 28.16 10.37
N ARG A 26 13.17 29.48 10.29
CA ARG A 26 12.30 30.45 9.60
C ARG A 26 12.31 30.24 8.09
N VAL A 27 11.12 30.33 7.50
CA VAL A 27 10.90 30.58 6.07
C VAL A 27 10.91 32.10 5.83
N SER A 28 11.61 32.53 4.78
CA SER A 28 11.48 33.88 4.20
C SER A 28 11.09 33.76 2.72
N PRO A 29 9.98 34.39 2.28
CA PRO A 29 9.65 34.52 0.86
C PRO A 29 10.04 35.91 0.33
N GLY A 30 10.38 35.99 -0.96
CA GLY A 30 10.62 37.25 -1.65
C GLY A 30 10.61 37.10 -3.19
N PRO A 31 10.28 38.17 -3.94
CA PRO A 31 9.28 38.11 -5.02
C PRO A 31 9.78 38.61 -6.40
N GLY A 32 8.94 38.49 -7.44
CA GLY A 32 9.04 39.24 -8.71
C GLY A 32 8.34 38.49 -9.85
N LEU A 33 7.08 38.78 -10.21
CA LEU A 33 6.57 39.88 -11.06
C LEU A 33 7.33 40.07 -12.38
N GLY A 34 6.64 39.78 -13.49
CA GLY A 34 7.07 40.07 -14.86
C GLY A 34 5.93 39.90 -15.86
N SER A 35 5.13 40.96 -16.01
CA SER A 35 4.14 41.20 -17.06
C SER A 35 4.79 41.38 -18.44
N THR A 36 4.16 40.96 -19.54
CA THR A 36 3.74 41.84 -20.66
C THR A 36 3.14 41.05 -21.84
N SER A 37 1.99 41.53 -22.30
CA SER A 37 1.24 41.16 -23.51
C SER A 37 1.88 41.77 -24.79
N PRO A 38 1.11 41.97 -25.89
CA PRO A 38 0.74 41.07 -26.98
C PRO A 38 1.33 41.59 -28.33
N LEU A 39 0.88 41.04 -29.49
CA LEU A 39 1.01 41.54 -30.90
C LEU A 39 1.43 40.36 -31.82
N ASN A 40 0.98 40.14 -33.05
CA ASN A 40 0.05 40.82 -33.97
C ASN A 40 -0.13 39.92 -35.21
N ARG A 41 -1.21 40.20 -35.95
CA ARG A 41 -1.33 40.24 -37.42
C ARG A 41 -1.43 38.98 -38.32
N ASP A 42 -2.48 39.10 -39.16
CA ASP A 42 -2.56 38.82 -40.61
C ASP A 42 -2.57 37.35 -41.04
N SER A 43 -3.51 36.88 -41.87
CA SER A 43 -3.73 37.38 -43.22
C SER A 43 -4.89 36.65 -43.92
N LEU A 44 -5.55 37.38 -44.82
CA LEU A 44 -6.61 36.95 -45.74
C LEU A 44 -6.15 35.87 -46.74
N GLY A 45 -7.07 34.97 -47.14
CA GLY A 45 -6.83 33.96 -48.18
C GLY A 45 -8.08 33.46 -48.91
N MET A 46 -8.55 34.27 -49.86
CA MET A 46 -9.47 34.04 -50.99
C MET A 46 -9.85 32.61 -51.47
N ARG A 47 -11.17 32.48 -51.74
CA ARG A 47 -11.86 31.94 -52.95
C ARG A 47 -11.71 30.44 -53.31
N ARG A 48 -12.86 29.75 -53.51
CA ARG A 48 -13.62 29.64 -54.77
C ARG A 48 -14.82 28.68 -54.62
N ARG A 49 -15.97 29.10 -55.17
CA ARG A 49 -17.18 28.30 -55.36
C ARG A 49 -17.05 27.43 -56.60
N ARG A 50 -17.58 26.19 -56.59
CA ARG A 50 -18.23 25.56 -57.75
C ARG A 50 -19.38 24.66 -57.26
N ARG A 51 -20.60 25.03 -57.63
CA ARG A 51 -21.78 24.16 -57.62
C ARG A 51 -21.85 23.49 -59.00
N TYR A 52 -22.13 22.19 -59.03
CA TYR A 52 -22.75 21.55 -60.19
C TYR A 52 -23.98 20.80 -59.70
N ALA A 53 -25.09 21.07 -60.37
CA ALA A 53 -26.40 20.48 -60.12
C ALA A 53 -26.66 19.36 -61.13
N THR A 54 -27.39 18.34 -60.64
CA THR A 54 -28.41 17.52 -61.33
C THR A 54 -27.99 16.60 -62.47
N MET A 55 -28.15 15.28 -62.25
CA MET A 55 -28.97 14.40 -63.10
C MET A 55 -29.34 13.11 -62.35
N ARG A 56 -30.65 12.83 -62.24
CA ARG A 56 -31.26 11.53 -61.86
C ARG A 56 -31.87 10.92 -63.13
N PRO A 57 -31.83 9.58 -63.32
CA PRO A 57 -33.08 8.80 -63.46
C PRO A 57 -32.95 7.34 -62.90
N PRO A 58 -33.87 6.40 -63.19
CA PRO A 58 -35.02 6.01 -62.39
C PRO A 58 -34.86 4.68 -61.60
N LEU A 59 -35.88 4.40 -60.79
CA LEU A 59 -36.00 3.40 -59.73
C LEU A 59 -35.98 1.94 -60.21
N LEU A 60 -35.19 1.10 -59.52
CA LEU A 60 -35.49 -0.32 -59.29
C LEU A 60 -35.70 -0.49 -57.78
N GLU A 61 -36.95 -0.66 -57.34
CA GLU A 61 -37.24 -1.06 -55.97
C GLU A 61 -36.92 -2.55 -55.80
N VAL A 62 -35.87 -2.84 -55.03
CA VAL A 62 -35.59 -4.18 -54.53
C VAL A 62 -35.97 -4.20 -53.04
N PRO A 63 -36.94 -5.00 -52.60
CA PRO A 63 -37.26 -5.13 -51.19
C PRO A 63 -36.22 -6.05 -50.56
N MET A 64 -35.17 -5.48 -49.99
CA MET A 64 -34.27 -6.24 -49.12
C MET A 64 -34.18 -5.60 -47.75
N ALA A 65 -34.97 -6.22 -46.86
CA ALA A 65 -34.73 -6.40 -45.44
C ALA A 65 -33.78 -5.38 -44.78
N ARG A 66 -34.37 -4.49 -43.97
CA ARG A 66 -33.67 -3.83 -42.85
C ARG A 66 -33.17 -4.92 -41.89
N ARG A 67 -32.01 -5.49 -42.18
CA ARG A 67 -31.21 -6.20 -41.20
C ARG A 67 -30.48 -5.15 -40.39
N SER A 68 -31.17 -4.65 -39.37
CA SER A 68 -30.53 -3.94 -38.27
C SER A 68 -29.56 -4.91 -37.61
N LEU A 69 -28.30 -4.90 -38.04
CA LEU A 69 -27.20 -5.53 -37.32
C LEU A 69 -26.96 -4.69 -36.06
N LEU A 70 -27.75 -4.95 -35.02
CA LEU A 70 -27.38 -4.61 -33.66
C LEU A 70 -26.18 -5.48 -33.30
N ALA A 71 -24.98 -4.99 -33.56
CA ALA A 71 -23.77 -5.55 -32.98
C ALA A 71 -23.85 -5.35 -31.46
N PRO A 72 -23.83 -6.41 -30.64
CA PRO A 72 -23.66 -6.24 -29.20
C PRO A 72 -22.24 -5.73 -28.98
N PHE A 73 -22.12 -4.45 -28.64
CA PHE A 73 -20.90 -3.87 -28.13
C PHE A 73 -20.65 -4.49 -26.75
N LEU A 74 -19.92 -5.60 -26.72
CA LEU A 74 -19.52 -6.26 -25.48
C LEU A 74 -18.44 -5.38 -24.83
N ALA A 75 -18.86 -4.37 -24.07
CA ALA A 75 -17.96 -3.59 -23.22
C ALA A 75 -17.53 -4.50 -22.07
N THR A 76 -16.37 -5.16 -22.21
CA THR A 76 -15.68 -5.76 -21.07
C THR A 76 -15.24 -4.64 -20.15
N LEU A 77 -16.04 -4.36 -19.13
CA LEU A 77 -15.65 -3.50 -18.01
C LEU A 77 -14.65 -4.30 -17.17
N ALA A 78 -13.38 -4.28 -17.56
CA ALA A 78 -12.32 -4.77 -16.70
C ALA A 78 -12.26 -3.81 -15.50
N ALA A 79 -12.74 -4.26 -14.33
CA ALA A 79 -12.40 -3.62 -13.09
C ALA A 79 -10.87 -3.69 -12.97
N LEU A 80 -10.20 -2.57 -13.26
CA LEU A 80 -8.78 -2.45 -12.97
C LEU A 80 -8.63 -2.72 -11.47
N PRO A 81 -7.69 -3.58 -11.04
CA PRO A 81 -7.42 -3.68 -9.62
C PRO A 81 -7.09 -2.27 -9.15
N LEU A 82 -7.89 -1.74 -8.21
CA LEU A 82 -7.46 -0.57 -7.46
C LEU A 82 -6.05 -0.89 -6.97
N ALA A 83 -5.15 0.07 -7.12
CA ALA A 83 -3.72 -0.12 -6.91
C ALA A 83 -3.47 -1.07 -5.73
N ALA A 84 -2.73 -2.14 -5.99
CA ALA A 84 -2.25 -3.03 -4.95
C ALA A 84 -0.74 -3.01 -5.09
N SER A 85 -0.05 -2.42 -4.11
CA SER A 85 1.37 -2.72 -3.94
C SER A 85 1.41 -4.03 -3.19
N ALA A 86 1.98 -5.07 -3.79
CA ALA A 86 2.04 -6.41 -3.20
C ALA A 86 3.44 -7.00 -3.38
N ALA A 87 3.94 -7.68 -2.35
CA ALA A 87 5.21 -8.36 -2.32
C ALA A 87 4.95 -9.78 -1.83
N GLY A 88 5.05 -10.73 -2.77
CA GLY A 88 4.91 -12.17 -2.51
C GLY A 88 6.23 -12.91 -2.53
N PHE A 89 7.34 -12.21 -2.85
CA PHE A 89 8.70 -12.74 -2.81
C PHE A 89 8.92 -14.01 -3.65
N ASP A 90 8.12 -14.21 -4.71
CA ASP A 90 8.20 -15.41 -5.55
C ASP A 90 9.50 -15.51 -6.38
N SER A 91 10.17 -14.39 -6.59
CA SER A 91 11.36 -14.31 -7.47
C SER A 91 12.54 -13.53 -6.87
N GLY A 92 12.50 -13.27 -5.56
CA GLY A 92 13.55 -12.56 -4.84
C GLY A 92 13.00 -11.84 -3.61
N ASN A 93 13.84 -11.01 -2.98
CA ASN A 93 13.43 -10.16 -1.86
C ASN A 93 12.74 -8.86 -2.30
N GLU A 94 12.54 -8.64 -3.61
CA GLU A 94 11.86 -7.46 -4.17
C GLU A 94 12.41 -6.12 -3.66
N ALA A 95 13.72 -6.07 -3.39
CA ALA A 95 14.44 -4.94 -2.80
C ALA A 95 13.99 -4.53 -1.38
N TRP A 96 13.18 -5.34 -0.69
CA TRP A 96 12.98 -5.22 0.74
C TRP A 96 14.30 -5.45 1.49
N SER A 97 14.48 -4.71 2.57
CA SER A 97 15.72 -4.67 3.33
C SER A 97 15.45 -4.59 4.83
N ILE A 98 16.52 -4.63 5.61
CA ILE A 98 16.51 -4.33 7.05
C ILE A 98 17.52 -3.20 7.31
N PRO A 99 17.40 -2.46 8.43
CA PRO A 99 18.41 -1.51 8.86
C PRO A 99 19.82 -2.13 8.87
N ALA A 100 20.83 -1.34 8.51
CA ALA A 100 22.20 -1.82 8.54
C ALA A 100 22.62 -2.15 9.98
N GLY A 101 23.02 -3.40 10.21
CA GLY A 101 23.41 -3.91 11.53
C GLY A 101 22.37 -4.83 12.17
N SER A 102 21.09 -4.70 11.82
CA SER A 102 19.96 -5.30 12.55
C SER A 102 19.66 -6.77 12.25
N GLY A 103 20.64 -7.53 11.77
CA GLY A 103 20.42 -8.89 11.30
C GLY A 103 20.90 -9.18 9.88
N THR A 104 20.47 -10.34 9.39
CA THR A 104 20.72 -10.81 8.03
C THR A 104 19.40 -11.18 7.35
N LEU A 105 19.06 -10.47 6.26
CA LEU A 105 17.93 -10.82 5.41
C LEU A 105 18.37 -11.81 4.33
N THR A 106 17.67 -12.94 4.20
CA THR A 106 17.87 -13.91 3.11
C THR A 106 16.55 -14.24 2.43
N TRP A 107 16.59 -14.36 1.10
CA TRP A 107 15.46 -14.84 0.31
C TRP A 107 15.48 -16.37 0.23
N GLN A 108 14.31 -16.97 0.36
CA GLN A 108 14.07 -18.39 0.25
C GLN A 108 13.15 -18.64 -0.95
N SER A 109 13.57 -19.49 -1.88
CA SER A 109 12.81 -19.73 -3.12
C SER A 109 11.55 -20.59 -2.95
N SER A 110 11.32 -21.13 -1.76
CA SER A 110 10.18 -22.00 -1.45
C SER A 110 9.93 -22.06 0.06
N GLY A 111 8.74 -22.50 0.47
CA GLY A 111 8.34 -22.63 1.88
C GLY A 111 7.61 -21.40 2.43
N GLY A 112 7.32 -20.43 1.56
CA GLY A 112 6.41 -19.31 1.80
C GLY A 112 4.95 -19.77 1.83
N ASN A 113 4.04 -18.82 2.02
CA ASN A 113 2.60 -19.03 1.94
C ASN A 113 2.11 -18.80 0.49
N GLY A 114 2.66 -19.59 -0.44
CA GLY A 114 2.35 -19.48 -1.87
C GLY A 114 3.55 -19.68 -2.79
N GLY A 115 4.77 -19.52 -2.28
CA GLY A 115 5.99 -19.64 -3.07
C GLY A 115 7.25 -19.31 -2.29
N GLY A 116 7.97 -18.29 -2.76
CA GLY A 116 9.15 -17.75 -2.08
C GLY A 116 8.77 -16.91 -0.86
N TRP A 117 9.77 -16.49 -0.07
CA TRP A 117 9.58 -15.64 1.11
C TRP A 117 10.92 -15.02 1.52
N VAL A 118 10.89 -14.05 2.43
CA VAL A 118 12.11 -13.51 3.06
C VAL A 118 12.17 -13.90 4.52
N GLN A 119 13.35 -14.29 4.97
CA GLN A 119 13.64 -14.52 6.38
C GLN A 119 14.67 -13.53 6.88
N VAL A 120 14.52 -13.10 8.12
CA VAL A 120 15.49 -12.27 8.82
C VAL A 120 15.95 -13.02 10.05
N GLU A 121 17.25 -13.21 10.18
CA GLU A 121 17.90 -13.69 11.40
C GLU A 121 18.44 -12.47 12.15
N ASP A 122 18.04 -12.31 13.41
CA ASP A 122 18.71 -11.33 14.28
C ASP A 122 20.11 -11.82 14.62
N ILE A 123 21.08 -10.96 14.37
CA ILE A 123 22.50 -11.18 14.69
C ILE A 123 22.98 -10.18 15.75
N ASP A 124 22.17 -9.17 16.09
CA ASP A 124 22.49 -8.14 17.07
C ASP A 124 21.31 -7.87 18.03
N GLY A 125 21.40 -8.40 19.26
CA GLY A 125 20.36 -8.18 20.28
C GLY A 125 20.24 -6.73 20.83
N ASN A 126 20.65 -5.72 20.07
CA ASN A 126 20.57 -4.30 20.38
C ASN A 126 19.68 -3.52 19.40
N THR A 127 19.24 -4.10 18.29
CA THR A 127 18.33 -3.42 17.36
C THR A 127 17.22 -4.34 16.88
N ASP A 128 16.00 -3.82 16.86
CA ASP A 128 14.83 -4.59 16.41
C ASP A 128 14.96 -5.01 14.94
N ILE A 129 14.46 -6.21 14.63
CA ILE A 129 14.20 -6.63 13.24
C ILE A 129 13.12 -5.73 12.61
N LEU A 130 13.52 -4.78 11.77
CA LEU A 130 12.59 -3.92 11.02
C LEU A 130 12.61 -4.21 9.51
N LEU A 131 11.69 -5.06 9.04
CA LEU A 131 11.54 -5.28 7.61
C LEU A 131 11.05 -3.99 6.94
N THR A 132 11.85 -3.44 6.03
CA THR A 132 11.72 -2.09 5.48
C THR A 132 11.38 -2.14 3.99
N ALA A 133 10.33 -1.43 3.60
CA ALA A 133 9.87 -1.37 2.22
C ALA A 133 10.84 -0.58 1.32
N PRO A 134 11.06 -1.00 0.06
CA PRO A 134 11.87 -0.25 -0.89
C PRO A 134 11.20 1.07 -1.31
N SER A 135 11.98 2.02 -1.83
CA SER A 135 11.43 3.33 -2.25
C SER A 135 10.32 3.24 -3.31
N ALA A 136 10.31 2.17 -4.12
CA ALA A 136 9.27 1.91 -5.12
C ALA A 136 7.88 1.62 -4.52
N TRP A 137 7.82 1.24 -3.24
CA TRP A 137 6.58 1.01 -2.49
C TRP A 137 5.98 2.29 -1.88
N LEU A 138 6.78 3.36 -1.81
CA LEU A 138 6.46 4.56 -1.05
C LEU A 138 5.81 5.63 -1.96
N GLY A 139 5.56 6.81 -1.41
CA GLY A 139 4.94 7.92 -2.12
C GLY A 139 3.46 8.10 -1.76
N ASN A 140 2.64 8.53 -2.72
CA ASN A 140 1.26 8.91 -2.45
C ASN A 140 0.36 7.67 -2.25
N TRP A 141 -0.09 7.46 -1.01
CA TRP A 141 -0.98 6.37 -0.58
C TRP A 141 -2.42 6.85 -0.33
N THR A 142 -2.79 8.06 -0.73
CA THR A 142 -4.16 8.58 -0.51
C THR A 142 -5.24 7.72 -1.14
N GLY A 143 -4.94 7.02 -2.24
CA GLY A 143 -5.84 6.05 -2.85
C GLY A 143 -6.13 4.81 -2.00
N PHE A 144 -5.31 4.54 -0.98
CA PHE A 144 -5.48 3.41 -0.05
C PHE A 144 -6.24 3.79 1.22
N LEU A 145 -6.62 5.06 1.39
CA LEU A 145 -7.43 5.47 2.54
C LEU A 145 -8.76 4.70 2.55
N GLY A 146 -9.11 4.12 3.69
CA GLY A 146 -10.25 3.22 3.82
C GLY A 146 -9.93 1.75 3.53
N GLY A 147 -8.82 1.47 2.83
CA GLY A 147 -8.36 0.15 2.47
C GLY A 147 -7.64 -0.57 3.62
N THR A 148 -6.73 -1.48 3.27
CA THR A 148 -5.99 -2.33 4.22
C THR A 148 -4.50 -2.41 3.89
N LEU A 149 -3.69 -2.58 4.93
CA LEU A 149 -2.33 -3.08 4.86
C LEU A 149 -2.31 -4.47 5.51
N SER A 150 -1.76 -5.46 4.82
CA SER A 150 -1.65 -6.83 5.31
C SER A 150 -0.29 -7.44 5.08
N PHE A 151 0.03 -8.49 5.83
CA PHE A 151 1.25 -9.29 5.68
C PHE A 151 1.07 -10.66 6.35
N ASP A 152 1.88 -11.62 5.92
CA ASP A 152 2.02 -12.91 6.59
C ASP A 152 3.36 -12.95 7.33
N VAL A 153 3.36 -13.49 8.54
CA VAL A 153 4.58 -13.64 9.34
C VAL A 153 4.58 -14.97 10.11
N LYS A 154 5.78 -15.49 10.40
CA LYS A 154 5.99 -16.65 11.28
C LYS A 154 7.33 -16.56 12.03
N ALA A 155 7.43 -17.23 13.17
CA ALA A 155 8.71 -17.63 13.73
C ALA A 155 9.25 -18.85 12.97
N VAL A 156 10.51 -18.80 12.54
CA VAL A 156 11.17 -19.87 11.78
C VAL A 156 11.87 -20.86 12.72
N ASN A 157 12.33 -20.39 13.86
CA ASN A 157 12.94 -21.19 14.92
C ASN A 157 12.20 -21.04 16.25
N ASP A 158 12.47 -21.97 17.16
CA ASP A 158 11.80 -22.07 18.46
C ASP A 158 12.65 -21.40 19.55
N VAL A 159 12.64 -20.07 19.55
CA VAL A 159 13.22 -19.26 20.64
C VAL A 159 12.11 -18.61 21.45
N SER A 160 12.40 -18.30 22.71
CA SER A 160 11.38 -17.77 23.63
C SER A 160 10.89 -16.40 23.19
N THR A 161 9.57 -16.22 23.15
CA THR A 161 8.99 -14.88 22.95
C THR A 161 8.94 -14.11 24.27
N ASP A 162 9.85 -13.15 24.43
CA ASP A 162 10.02 -12.32 25.62
C ASP A 162 10.29 -10.84 25.30
N TRP A 163 10.16 -10.43 24.03
CA TRP A 163 10.15 -9.04 23.60
C TRP A 163 8.78 -8.59 23.08
N ALA A 164 8.51 -7.30 23.15
CA ALA A 164 7.26 -6.69 22.70
C ALA A 164 7.48 -5.90 21.41
N GLY A 165 6.42 -5.74 20.61
CA GLY A 165 6.48 -4.96 19.36
C GLY A 165 6.42 -5.82 18.10
N PHE A 166 6.40 -7.16 18.23
CA PHE A 166 6.16 -8.07 17.11
C PHE A 166 4.92 -7.66 16.31
N GLY A 167 5.06 -7.50 15.00
CA GLY A 167 4.01 -7.07 14.08
C GLY A 167 3.61 -5.60 14.20
N GLU A 168 4.35 -4.77 14.92
CA GLU A 168 4.16 -3.32 14.87
C GLU A 168 4.47 -2.79 13.48
N ILE A 169 3.52 -2.05 12.92
CA ILE A 169 3.67 -1.34 11.65
C ILE A 169 4.00 0.12 11.96
N CYS A 170 5.07 0.63 11.36
CA CYS A 170 5.38 2.06 11.35
C CYS A 170 5.30 2.62 9.93
N ILE A 171 4.46 3.65 9.73
CA ILE A 171 4.35 4.38 8.46
C ILE A 171 4.73 5.84 8.72
N SER A 172 5.75 6.35 8.05
CA SER A 172 6.18 7.74 8.19
C SER A 172 5.88 8.58 6.95
N GLY A 173 5.66 9.87 7.15
CA GLY A 173 5.49 10.86 6.08
C GLY A 173 5.51 12.29 6.62
N PRO A 174 5.09 13.30 5.84
CA PRO A 174 5.03 14.70 6.28
C PRO A 174 4.15 14.93 7.52
N GLY A 175 3.17 14.06 7.75
CA GLY A 175 2.26 14.09 8.90
C GLY A 175 2.80 13.49 10.20
N GLY A 176 4.06 13.04 10.23
CA GLY A 176 4.67 12.33 11.36
C GLY A 176 4.84 10.82 11.09
N SER A 177 4.87 10.03 12.17
CA SER A 177 4.89 8.57 12.10
C SER A 177 3.62 8.00 12.71
N LEU A 178 3.01 7.07 12.00
CA LEU A 178 1.89 6.27 12.47
C LEU A 178 2.40 4.94 12.99
N LEU A 179 1.93 4.53 14.15
CA LEU A 179 2.25 3.26 14.78
C LEU A 179 0.95 2.50 15.04
N LEU A 180 0.94 1.20 14.70
CA LEU A 180 -0.15 0.30 15.03
C LEU A 180 0.41 -1.13 15.20
N ASP A 181 0.09 -1.74 16.32
CA ASP A 181 0.38 -3.15 16.60
C ASP A 181 -0.65 -4.03 15.87
N ALA A 182 -0.23 -4.69 14.79
CA ALA A 182 -1.09 -5.58 14.01
C ALA A 182 -1.17 -6.99 14.61
N ALA A 183 -0.18 -7.38 15.41
CA ALA A 183 -0.01 -8.73 15.93
C ALA A 183 0.20 -8.68 17.45
N ALA A 184 -0.83 -8.23 18.17
CA ALA A 184 -0.84 -8.21 19.63
C ALA A 184 -0.79 -9.64 20.20
N GLY A 185 0.38 -10.27 20.20
CA GLY A 185 0.58 -11.68 20.53
C GLY A 185 1.94 -12.21 20.09
N GLN A 186 2.22 -13.46 20.46
CA GLN A 186 3.46 -14.13 20.09
C GLN A 186 3.40 -14.63 18.64
N PRO A 187 4.53 -14.64 17.90
CA PRO A 187 4.56 -15.25 16.58
C PRO A 187 4.18 -16.73 16.65
N SER A 188 3.39 -17.17 15.67
CA SER A 188 3.16 -18.59 15.42
C SER A 188 4.33 -19.17 14.61
N THR A 189 4.60 -20.47 14.77
CA THR A 189 5.53 -21.20 13.88
C THR A 189 4.90 -21.54 12.52
N ALA A 190 3.58 -21.35 12.38
CA ALA A 190 2.87 -21.40 11.11
C ALA A 190 2.66 -19.99 10.55
N TRP A 191 2.63 -19.86 9.23
CA TRP A 191 2.27 -18.62 8.53
C TRP A 191 0.94 -18.09 9.05
N THR A 192 0.97 -16.86 9.58
CA THR A 192 -0.21 -16.18 10.13
C THR A 192 -0.42 -14.86 9.42
N HIS A 193 -1.65 -14.66 8.94
CA HIS A 193 -2.04 -13.46 8.20
C HIS A 193 -2.53 -12.37 9.16
N TYR A 194 -1.97 -11.17 9.01
CA TYR A 194 -2.38 -9.97 9.72
C TYR A 194 -2.85 -8.92 8.73
N SER A 195 -3.91 -8.20 9.09
CA SER A 195 -4.50 -7.15 8.25
C SER A 195 -5.06 -6.03 9.10
N VAL A 196 -4.73 -4.80 8.74
CA VAL A 196 -5.11 -3.59 9.47
C VAL A 196 -5.76 -2.59 8.52
N ALA A 197 -6.81 -1.93 8.99
CA ALA A 197 -7.50 -0.93 8.19
C ALA A 197 -6.70 0.39 8.14
N LEU A 198 -6.61 0.98 6.96
CA LEU A 198 -6.07 2.33 6.77
C LEU A 198 -7.19 3.37 7.02
N THR A 199 -7.73 3.36 8.24
CA THR A 199 -8.77 4.27 8.71
C THR A 199 -8.41 4.87 10.07
N PRO A 200 -8.90 6.07 10.41
CA PRO A 200 -8.67 6.65 11.74
C PRO A 200 -9.22 5.78 12.90
N ALA A 201 -10.23 4.94 12.63
CA ALA A 201 -10.84 4.06 13.61
C ALA A 201 -10.02 2.80 13.93
N ALA A 202 -8.99 2.49 13.13
CA ALA A 202 -8.16 1.30 13.31
C ALA A 202 -7.21 1.38 14.51
N GLY A 203 -7.07 2.55 15.14
CA GLY A 203 -6.23 2.72 16.32
C GLY A 203 -4.80 3.19 16.04
N TRP A 204 -4.51 3.71 14.83
CA TRP A 204 -3.22 4.33 14.51
C TRP A 204 -2.89 5.47 15.49
N THR A 205 -1.66 5.49 16.00
CA THR A 205 -1.17 6.50 16.94
C THR A 205 0.01 7.29 16.37
N GLY A 206 0.36 8.43 16.99
CA GLY A 206 1.60 9.18 16.69
C GLY A 206 1.51 10.28 15.61
N GLY A 207 0.63 10.16 14.62
CA GLY A 207 0.52 11.10 13.51
C GLY A 207 -0.89 11.26 12.93
N SER A 208 -1.02 12.13 11.93
CA SER A 208 -2.27 12.25 11.15
C SER A 208 -2.25 11.27 9.99
N LEU A 209 -3.17 10.30 10.00
CA LEU A 209 -3.27 9.27 8.96
C LEU A 209 -3.27 9.87 7.55
N ASN A 210 -4.19 10.80 7.28
CA ASN A 210 -4.32 11.43 5.97
C ASN A 210 -3.03 12.17 5.54
N ALA A 211 -2.37 12.87 6.46
CA ALA A 211 -1.16 13.65 6.14
C ALA A 211 0.07 12.75 5.94
N VAL A 212 0.15 11.61 6.62
CA VAL A 212 1.19 10.61 6.39
C VAL A 212 0.97 9.90 5.05
N LEU A 213 -0.26 9.45 4.77
CA LEU A 213 -0.60 8.77 3.52
C LEU A 213 -0.52 9.70 2.29
N ALA A 214 -0.55 11.02 2.47
CA ALA A 214 -0.34 11.99 1.38
C ALA A 214 1.02 11.82 0.67
N ASN A 215 2.04 11.40 1.42
CA ASN A 215 3.35 11.06 0.89
C ASN A 215 4.11 10.19 1.90
N VAL A 216 3.95 8.88 1.81
CA VAL A 216 4.68 7.92 2.63
C VAL A 216 6.16 7.97 2.28
N THR A 217 7.01 8.09 3.30
CA THR A 217 8.46 8.14 3.19
C THR A 217 9.15 6.95 3.86
N SER A 218 8.42 6.15 4.64
CA SER A 218 8.91 4.89 5.21
C SER A 218 7.73 3.98 5.53
N LEU A 219 7.91 2.68 5.31
CA LEU A 219 7.10 1.60 5.88
C LEU A 219 8.06 0.59 6.51
N THR A 220 7.86 0.27 7.78
CA THR A 220 8.52 -0.85 8.45
C THR A 220 7.51 -1.76 9.14
N ILE A 221 7.82 -3.05 9.17
CA ILE A 221 7.09 -4.07 9.94
C ILE A 221 8.09 -4.68 10.91
N ASN A 222 7.79 -4.63 12.20
CA ASN A 222 8.65 -5.14 13.25
C ASN A 222 8.49 -6.67 13.36
N GLY A 223 9.58 -7.40 13.23
CA GLY A 223 9.66 -8.85 13.44
C GLY A 223 10.16 -9.22 14.82
N GLU A 224 10.57 -8.25 15.63
CA GLU A 224 11.25 -8.51 16.89
C GLU A 224 10.33 -9.19 17.90
N PHE A 225 10.81 -10.29 18.49
CA PHE A 225 10.04 -11.05 19.47
C PHE A 225 10.90 -11.65 20.60
N HIS A 226 12.22 -11.55 20.55
CA HIS A 226 13.11 -12.13 21.56
C HIS A 226 14.11 -11.10 22.10
N SER A 227 14.49 -11.24 23.37
CA SER A 227 15.52 -10.41 23.98
C SER A 227 16.90 -11.04 23.79
N GLY A 228 17.67 -10.45 22.88
CA GLY A 228 18.98 -10.96 22.50
C GLY A 228 18.93 -11.59 21.11
N PRO A 229 20.08 -11.91 20.50
CA PRO A 229 20.11 -12.40 19.14
C PRO A 229 19.67 -13.85 19.02
N GLY A 230 19.28 -14.23 17.81
CA GLY A 230 19.13 -15.61 17.39
C GLY A 230 17.71 -16.02 16.99
N GLU A 231 16.72 -15.15 17.16
CA GLU A 231 15.41 -15.32 16.53
C GLU A 231 15.51 -15.18 15.01
N ILE A 232 14.68 -15.99 14.34
CA ILE A 232 14.55 -15.99 12.90
C ILE A 232 13.07 -15.81 12.57
N VAL A 233 12.76 -14.76 11.82
CA VAL A 233 11.40 -14.35 11.45
C VAL A 233 11.22 -14.49 9.95
N GLY A 234 10.10 -15.05 9.52
CA GLY A 234 9.71 -15.10 8.11
C GLY A 234 8.62 -14.11 7.80
N PHE A 235 8.73 -13.42 6.66
CA PHE A 235 7.71 -12.52 6.13
C PHE A 235 7.31 -12.91 4.72
N ASP A 236 6.03 -12.78 4.41
CA ASP A 236 5.46 -13.07 3.10
C ASP A 236 4.19 -12.25 2.83
N ASN A 237 3.71 -12.24 1.58
CA ASN A 237 2.39 -11.71 1.16
C ASN A 237 2.06 -10.31 1.71
N ILE A 238 3.01 -9.38 1.67
CA ILE A 238 2.78 -8.01 2.10
C ILE A 238 1.93 -7.32 1.05
N ALA A 239 0.86 -6.62 1.44
CA ALA A 239 0.01 -5.91 0.51
C ALA A 239 -0.57 -4.61 1.10
N VAL A 240 -0.73 -3.60 0.26
CA VAL A 240 -1.57 -2.43 0.53
C VAL A 240 -2.64 -2.37 -0.55
N THR A 241 -3.90 -2.46 -0.14
CA THR A 241 -5.05 -2.56 -1.05
C THR A 241 -6.09 -1.51 -0.72
N ALA A 242 -6.60 -0.81 -1.72
CA ALA A 242 -7.70 0.12 -1.52
C ALA A 242 -9.06 -0.58 -1.40
N VAL A 243 -10.08 0.15 -0.96
CA VAL A 243 -11.47 -0.33 -0.93
C VAL A 243 -11.99 -0.46 -2.35
N PRO A 244 -12.60 -1.59 -2.76
CA PRO A 244 -13.33 -1.67 -4.01
C PRO A 244 -14.42 -0.57 -4.06
N GLU A 245 -14.28 0.37 -4.99
CA GLU A 245 -15.23 1.47 -5.18
C GLU A 245 -16.67 0.91 -5.29
N PRO A 246 -17.62 1.32 -4.41
CA PRO A 246 -18.99 0.82 -4.42
C PRO A 246 -19.68 0.99 -5.76
N GLU A 247 -19.33 2.03 -6.51
CA GLU A 247 -19.89 2.32 -7.83
C GLU A 247 -19.49 1.27 -8.88
N SER A 248 -18.29 0.68 -8.78
CA SER A 248 -17.86 -0.41 -9.65
C SER A 248 -18.66 -1.69 -9.38
N ALA A 249 -18.94 -1.97 -8.10
CA ALA A 249 -19.81 -3.08 -7.72
C ALA A 249 -21.27 -2.84 -8.15
N ALA A 250 -21.78 -1.62 -7.98
CA ALA A 250 -23.13 -1.24 -8.41
C ALA A 250 -23.28 -1.30 -9.93
N LEU A 251 -22.29 -0.84 -10.71
CA LEU A 251 -22.29 -0.93 -12.17
C LEU A 251 -22.15 -2.38 -12.66
N LEU A 252 -21.33 -3.19 -12.00
CA LEU A 252 -21.25 -4.63 -12.28
C LEU A 252 -22.59 -5.33 -12.03
N LEU A 253 -23.21 -5.06 -10.88
CA LEU A 253 -24.52 -5.61 -10.52
C LEU A 253 -25.62 -5.10 -11.48
N ALA A 254 -25.59 -3.83 -11.86
CA ALA A 254 -26.51 -3.26 -12.84
C ALA A 254 -26.34 -3.89 -14.23
N GLY A 255 -25.09 -4.12 -14.66
CA GLY A 255 -24.77 -4.80 -15.91
C GLY A 255 -25.24 -6.25 -15.93
N LEU A 256 -24.99 -7.01 -14.86
CA LEU A 256 -25.49 -8.38 -14.70
C LEU A 256 -27.04 -8.43 -14.66
N GLY A 257 -27.67 -7.46 -13.98
CA GLY A 257 -29.12 -7.31 -13.95
C GLY A 257 -29.72 -7.08 -15.35
N MET A 258 -29.09 -6.24 -16.19
CA MET A 258 -29.52 -6.05 -17.58
C MET A 258 -29.39 -7.33 -18.42
N LEU A 259 -28.30 -8.07 -18.28
CA LEU A 259 -28.07 -9.31 -19.04
C LEU A 259 -29.10 -10.40 -18.68
N VAL A 260 -29.45 -10.53 -17.40
CA VAL A 260 -30.51 -11.46 -16.95
C VAL A 260 -31.89 -10.98 -17.42
N GLY A 261 -32.16 -9.68 -17.38
CA GLY A 261 -33.42 -9.09 -17.85
C GLY A 261 -33.65 -9.27 -19.36
N LEU A 262 -32.60 -9.21 -20.17
CA LEU A 262 -32.64 -9.44 -21.62
C LEU A 262 -32.91 -10.91 -21.97
N ARG A 263 -32.41 -11.86 -21.16
CA ARG A 263 -32.61 -13.31 -21.39
C ARG A 263 -34.03 -13.79 -21.07
N ARG A 264 -34.80 -13.06 -20.27
CA ARG A 264 -36.20 -13.40 -19.93
C ARG A 264 -37.23 -12.96 -20.98
N LYS A 265 -36.82 -12.25 -22.04
CA LYS A 265 -37.72 -11.73 -23.09
C LYS A 265 -37.72 -12.54 -24.40
N HIS A 266 -37.15 -13.75 -24.38
CA HIS A 266 -37.22 -14.73 -25.45
C HIS A 266 -37.71 -16.06 -24.88
#